data_AF-A0A9D4PG87-F1
#
_entry.id   AF-A0A9D4PG87-F1
#
_cell.length_a   1.000
_cell.length_b   1.000
_cell.length_c   1.000
_cell.angle_alpha   90.00
_cell.angle_beta   90.00
_cell.angle_gamma   90.00
#
_symmetry.space_group_name_H-M   'P 1'
#
loop_
_entity.id
_entity.type
_entity.pdbx_description
1 polymer ?
#
loop_
_entity_poly.entity_id
_entity_poly.type
_entity_poly.pdbx_seq_one_letter_code
_entity_poly.pdbx_strand_id
1 'polypeptide(L)'
;MSNSDEDASKSASSREIRHLTHSVEDSIVSKVNELSSALLDTSTNIHCLNSKIQAYRQEQNAAVEVLKENVDVCLRHISSREATTPLQLTSARDSPTNPWRMVRDKETTILELERKNDHLRAKLESAQEKLKEKSDELLTSSRLLSEKSQEALLLQDSLVIAERRLAESQREVERAALRLRHVEESLQGLQQELKQVHLESSSWQERYMREKQKTSQLSEEIAQSRIQRQRFQKPDGARSEDDTDNLEKGNNLVNGSAQDFSGIASPEEFNRLILEKRDIEEVCLSFDRKFQKQTQVLKRLDQMLKESEGKVEKLTQVKLEKQKSYQE
;
A
#
# COMPACT_ATOMS: atom_id res chain seq x y z
N MET A 1 9.21 23.00 31.12
CA MET A 1 8.45 22.02 30.31
C MET A 1 7.51 21.33 31.27
N SER A 2 6.19 21.64 31.26
CA SER A 2 5.15 20.88 32.01
C SER A 2 3.70 21.35 31.83
N ASN A 3 3.34 22.13 30.79
CA ASN A 3 1.96 22.61 30.61
C ASN A 3 1.22 21.95 29.44
N SER A 4 1.87 21.10 28.65
CA SER A 4 1.26 20.47 27.46
C SER A 4 0.45 19.21 27.78
N ASP A 5 0.70 18.55 28.91
CA ASP A 5 0.07 17.26 29.25
C ASP A 5 -1.26 17.43 30.02
N GLU A 6 -1.45 18.54 30.74
CA GLU A 6 -2.73 18.85 31.40
C GLU A 6 -3.84 19.24 30.40
N ASP A 7 -3.50 19.98 29.34
CA ASP A 7 -4.48 20.40 28.33
C ASP A 7 -4.92 19.24 27.43
N ALA A 8 -4.01 18.31 27.11
CA ALA A 8 -4.35 17.08 26.40
C ALA A 8 -5.33 16.22 27.22
N SER A 9 -5.08 16.08 28.53
CA SER A 9 -5.90 15.30 29.47
C SER A 9 -7.29 15.90 29.68
N LYS A 10 -7.41 17.23 29.79
CA LYS A 10 -8.71 17.93 29.84
C LYS A 10 -9.51 17.80 28.54
N SER A 11 -8.82 17.80 27.39
CA SER A 11 -9.48 17.62 26.09
C SER A 11 -10.00 16.18 25.89
N ALA A 12 -9.27 15.18 26.39
CA ALA A 12 -9.68 13.77 26.35
C ALA A 12 -10.88 13.51 27.26
N SER A 13 -10.85 14.00 28.51
CA SER A 13 -11.98 13.92 29.45
C SER A 13 -13.24 14.62 28.93
N SER A 14 -13.09 15.78 28.28
CA SER A 14 -14.21 16.51 27.66
C SER A 14 -14.80 15.82 26.43
N ARG A 15 -14.04 14.94 25.75
CA ARG A 15 -14.56 14.11 24.65
C ARG A 15 -15.30 12.89 25.20
N GLU A 16 -14.77 12.27 26.24
CA GLU A 16 -15.34 11.09 26.88
C GLU A 16 -16.70 11.41 27.56
N ILE A 17 -16.81 12.57 28.22
CA ILE A 17 -18.08 13.07 28.77
C ILE A 17 -19.10 13.33 27.64
N ARG A 18 -18.67 13.89 26.50
CA ARG A 18 -19.56 14.11 25.34
C ARG A 18 -20.07 12.80 24.75
N HIS A 19 -19.22 11.78 24.63
CA HIS A 19 -19.62 10.46 24.17
C HIS A 19 -20.59 9.76 25.14
N LEU A 20 -20.35 9.86 26.44
CA LEU A 20 -21.27 9.35 27.47
C LEU A 20 -22.62 10.09 27.44
N THR A 21 -22.61 11.41 27.24
CA THR A 21 -23.83 12.21 27.17
C THR A 21 -24.66 11.85 25.95
N HIS A 22 -24.04 11.71 24.77
CA HIS A 22 -24.74 11.26 23.56
C HIS A 22 -25.27 9.83 23.68
N SER A 23 -24.53 8.92 24.33
CA SER A 23 -25.02 7.56 24.62
C SER A 23 -26.25 7.55 25.54
N VAL A 24 -26.29 8.43 26.55
CA VAL A 24 -27.45 8.60 27.42
C VAL A 24 -28.62 9.22 26.67
N GLU A 25 -28.38 10.24 25.84
CA GLU A 25 -29.40 10.85 24.97
C GLU A 25 -30.02 9.81 24.02
N ASP A 26 -29.21 9.00 23.36
CA ASP A 26 -29.66 7.93 22.46
C ASP A 26 -30.47 6.86 23.23
N SER A 27 -30.06 6.52 24.45
CA SER A 27 -30.80 5.60 25.33
C SER A 27 -32.16 6.17 25.75
N ILE A 28 -32.23 7.45 26.08
CA ILE A 28 -33.48 8.13 26.42
C ILE A 28 -34.40 8.18 25.20
N VAL A 29 -33.88 8.56 24.03
CA VAL A 29 -34.65 8.59 22.77
C VAL A 29 -35.20 7.20 22.43
N SER A 30 -34.39 6.15 22.56
CA SER A 30 -34.83 4.76 22.35
C SER A 30 -36.00 4.40 23.28
N LYS A 31 -35.89 4.70 24.58
CA LYS A 31 -36.97 4.42 25.55
C LYS A 31 -38.23 5.23 25.30
N VAL A 32 -38.10 6.49 24.89
CA VAL A 32 -39.26 7.32 24.54
C VAL A 32 -39.97 6.77 23.30
N ASN A 33 -39.23 6.27 22.31
CA ASN A 33 -39.80 5.64 21.13
C ASN A 33 -40.51 4.31 21.46
N GLU A 34 -39.91 3.47 22.31
CA GLU A 34 -40.54 2.24 22.80
C GLU A 34 -41.85 2.51 23.55
N LEU A 35 -41.84 3.49 24.47
CA LEU A 35 -43.04 3.89 25.21
C LEU A 35 -44.12 4.49 24.29
N SER A 36 -43.71 5.28 23.30
CA SER A 36 -44.63 5.86 22.31
C SER A 36 -45.30 4.78 21.45
N SER A 37 -44.53 3.77 21.03
CA SER A 37 -45.05 2.62 20.30
C SER A 37 -46.03 1.82 21.15
N ALA A 38 -45.67 1.50 22.39
CA ALA A 38 -46.53 0.75 23.30
C ALA A 38 -47.85 1.49 23.62
N LEU A 39 -47.81 2.82 23.72
CA LEU A 39 -48.99 3.64 23.92
C LEU A 39 -49.91 3.62 22.69
N LEU A 40 -49.34 3.69 21.48
CA LEU A 40 -50.09 3.60 20.24
C LEU A 40 -50.78 2.23 20.08
N ASP A 41 -50.08 1.14 20.40
CA ASP A 41 -50.64 -0.21 20.38
C ASP A 41 -51.79 -0.35 21.39
N THR A 42 -51.60 0.20 22.59
CA THR A 42 -52.65 0.20 23.62
C THR A 42 -53.88 0.99 23.17
N SER A 43 -53.68 2.17 22.57
CA SER A 43 -54.77 2.98 22.01
C SER A 43 -55.54 2.22 20.92
N THR A 44 -54.81 1.54 20.03
CA THR A 44 -55.41 0.72 18.95
C THR A 44 -56.22 -0.45 19.52
N ASN A 45 -55.71 -1.10 20.56
CA ASN A 45 -56.42 -2.18 21.26
C ASN A 45 -57.71 -1.69 21.93
N ILE A 46 -57.67 -0.52 22.58
CA ILE A 46 -58.86 0.11 23.17
C ILE A 46 -59.91 0.40 22.10
N HIS A 47 -59.51 0.95 20.94
CA HIS A 47 -60.43 1.24 19.85
C HIS A 47 -61.07 -0.04 19.29
N CYS A 48 -60.28 -1.11 19.14
CA CYS A 48 -60.77 -2.42 18.70
C CYS A 48 -61.80 -3.00 19.70
N LEU A 49 -61.51 -2.94 21.00
CA LEU A 49 -62.44 -3.39 22.04
C LEU A 49 -63.73 -2.58 22.06
N ASN A 50 -63.65 -1.26 21.93
CA ASN A 50 -64.84 -0.41 21.83
C ASN A 50 -65.72 -0.77 20.62
N SER A 51 -65.10 -1.08 19.48
CA SER A 51 -65.81 -1.52 18.28
C SER A 51 -66.53 -2.86 18.51
N LYS A 52 -65.87 -3.81 19.19
CA LYS A 52 -66.48 -5.10 19.57
C LYS A 52 -67.65 -4.93 20.54
N ILE A 53 -67.52 -4.04 21.52
CA ILE A 53 -68.60 -3.73 22.48
C ILE A 53 -69.82 -3.13 21.75
N GLN A 54 -69.60 -2.23 20.80
CA GLN A 54 -70.69 -1.67 20.00
C GLN A 54 -71.39 -2.73 19.15
N ALA A 55 -70.63 -3.61 18.49
CA ALA A 55 -71.20 -4.73 17.72
C ALA A 55 -72.04 -5.65 18.61
N TYR A 56 -71.54 -6.02 19.79
CA TYR A 56 -72.28 -6.86 20.73
C TYR A 56 -73.57 -6.20 21.22
N ARG A 57 -73.56 -4.88 21.46
CA ARG A 57 -74.78 -4.12 21.80
C ARG A 57 -75.79 -4.11 20.67
N GLN A 58 -75.35 -3.97 19.42
CA GLN A 58 -76.23 -4.02 18.25
C GLN A 58 -76.87 -5.41 18.10
N GLU A 59 -76.09 -6.48 18.31
CA GLU A 59 -76.59 -7.86 18.26
C GLU A 59 -77.59 -8.15 19.39
N GLN A 60 -77.30 -7.71 20.63
CA GLN A 60 -78.27 -7.80 21.73
C GLN A 60 -79.58 -7.06 21.43
N ASN A 61 -79.49 -5.84 20.90
CA ASN A 61 -80.69 -5.07 20.56
C ASN A 61 -81.50 -5.77 19.46
N ALA A 62 -80.85 -6.32 18.43
CA ALA A 62 -81.51 -7.09 17.39
C ALA A 62 -82.20 -8.35 17.95
N ALA A 63 -81.53 -9.08 18.84
CA ALA A 63 -82.11 -10.25 19.49
C ALA A 63 -83.33 -9.90 20.35
N VAL A 64 -83.30 -8.76 21.06
CA VAL A 64 -84.43 -8.26 21.84
C VAL A 64 -85.63 -7.91 20.96
N GLU A 65 -85.41 -7.28 19.80
CA GLU A 65 -86.49 -6.96 18.86
C GLU A 65 -87.12 -8.23 18.25
N VAL A 66 -86.31 -9.23 17.89
CA VAL A 66 -86.82 -10.54 17.42
C VAL A 66 -87.64 -11.24 18.53
N LEU A 67 -87.20 -11.16 19.78
CA LEU A 67 -87.93 -11.71 20.92
C LEU A 67 -89.28 -11.01 21.11
N LYS A 68 -89.34 -9.67 20.98
CA LYS A 68 -90.62 -8.93 21.04
C LYS A 68 -91.56 -9.37 19.93
N GLU A 69 -91.08 -9.47 18.69
CA GLU A 69 -91.88 -9.92 17.54
C GLU A 69 -92.43 -11.34 17.77
N ASN A 70 -91.60 -12.26 18.27
CA ASN A 70 -92.02 -13.61 18.60
C ASN A 70 -93.08 -13.64 19.71
N VAL A 71 -92.95 -12.79 20.74
CA VAL A 71 -93.95 -12.66 21.80
C VAL A 71 -95.27 -12.13 21.24
N ASP A 72 -95.23 -11.13 20.36
CA ASP A 72 -96.42 -10.58 19.70
C ASP A 72 -97.12 -11.59 18.78
N VAL A 73 -96.35 -12.44 18.08
CA VAL A 73 -96.87 -13.57 17.31
C VAL A 73 -97.57 -14.58 18.24
N CYS A 74 -96.95 -14.94 19.36
CA CYS A 74 -97.53 -15.86 20.33
C CYS A 74 -98.82 -15.30 20.95
N LEU A 75 -98.82 -14.02 21.33
CA LEU A 75 -100.00 -13.34 21.87
C LEU A 75 -101.15 -13.32 20.86
N ARG A 76 -100.86 -13.01 19.57
CA ARG A 76 -101.86 -13.10 18.50
C ARG A 76 -102.43 -14.51 18.33
N HIS A 77 -101.59 -15.54 18.38
CA HIS A 77 -102.04 -16.93 18.30
C HIS A 77 -102.90 -17.36 19.48
N ILE A 78 -102.60 -16.87 20.69
CA ILE A 78 -103.41 -17.13 21.89
C ILE A 78 -104.77 -16.42 21.76
N SER A 79 -104.76 -15.16 21.31
CA SER A 79 -105.99 -14.39 21.06
C SER A 79 -106.83 -14.92 19.88
N SER A 80 -106.23 -15.63 18.91
CA SER A 80 -106.95 -16.17 17.75
C SER A 80 -107.48 -17.60 17.93
N ARG A 81 -107.19 -18.27 19.06
CA ARG A 81 -107.49 -19.70 19.27
C ARG A 81 -108.88 -19.97 19.87
N GLU A 82 -109.85 -19.10 19.63
CA GLU A 82 -111.27 -19.37 19.93
C GLU A 82 -112.04 -20.06 18.77
N ALA A 83 -111.39 -20.43 17.66
CA ALA A 83 -112.05 -21.16 16.57
C ALA A 83 -111.44 -22.56 16.35
N THR A 84 -112.24 -23.55 16.70
CA THR A 84 -112.11 -25.01 16.48
C THR A 84 -112.05 -25.38 14.99
N THR A 85 -111.16 -26.32 14.60
CA THR A 85 -111.51 -27.48 13.74
C THR A 85 -110.32 -28.46 13.57
N PRO A 86 -110.55 -29.79 13.61
CA PRO A 86 -109.52 -30.81 13.39
C PRO A 86 -109.39 -31.18 11.91
N LEU A 87 -108.16 -31.18 11.39
CA LEU A 87 -107.83 -31.57 10.01
C LEU A 87 -107.63 -33.08 9.88
N GLN A 88 -108.25 -33.63 8.84
CA GLN A 88 -108.32 -35.05 8.47
C GLN A 88 -106.94 -35.65 8.15
N LEU A 89 -106.67 -36.81 8.76
CA LEU A 89 -105.47 -37.64 8.60
C LEU A 89 -105.59 -38.60 7.40
N THR A 90 -105.54 -38.12 6.15
CA THR A 90 -105.43 -39.04 5.00
C THR A 90 -104.62 -38.46 3.84
N SER A 91 -103.36 -38.05 4.09
CA SER A 91 -102.39 -37.75 3.02
C SER A 91 -100.92 -37.78 3.51
N ALA A 92 -100.61 -38.55 4.55
CA ALA A 92 -99.33 -38.43 5.24
C ALA A 92 -98.20 -39.29 4.63
N ARG A 93 -98.48 -40.19 3.67
CA ARG A 93 -97.48 -41.17 3.21
C ARG A 93 -96.40 -40.57 2.30
N ASP A 94 -96.76 -39.60 1.46
CA ASP A 94 -95.83 -38.89 0.56
C ASP A 94 -95.66 -37.41 0.92
N SER A 95 -96.18 -36.99 2.07
CA SER A 95 -96.00 -35.63 2.55
C SER A 95 -94.52 -35.33 2.78
N PRO A 96 -94.00 -34.14 2.40
CA PRO A 96 -92.66 -33.68 2.78
C PRO A 96 -92.43 -33.71 4.31
N THR A 97 -93.52 -33.66 5.08
CA THR A 97 -93.55 -33.78 6.54
C THR A 97 -93.77 -35.22 7.06
N ASN A 98 -93.65 -36.25 6.21
CA ASN A 98 -93.67 -37.65 6.67
C ASN A 98 -92.46 -37.89 7.61
N PRO A 99 -92.70 -38.30 8.87
CA PRO A 99 -91.62 -38.51 9.85
C PRO A 99 -90.52 -39.45 9.35
N TRP A 100 -90.89 -40.54 8.66
CA TRP A 100 -89.94 -41.54 8.16
C TRP A 100 -89.13 -41.05 6.95
N ARG A 101 -89.70 -40.14 6.15
CA ARG A 101 -88.97 -39.51 5.04
C ARG A 101 -87.95 -38.51 5.57
N MET A 102 -88.37 -37.65 6.50
CA MET A 102 -87.47 -36.74 7.20
C MET A 102 -86.32 -37.45 7.92
N VAL A 103 -86.58 -38.60 8.55
CA VAL A 103 -85.53 -39.40 9.19
C VAL A 103 -84.49 -39.84 8.16
N ARG A 104 -84.91 -40.41 7.03
CA ARG A 104 -83.99 -40.81 5.94
C ARG A 104 -83.24 -39.63 5.32
N ASP A 105 -83.89 -38.50 5.12
CA ASP A 105 -83.26 -37.28 4.59
C ASP A 105 -82.23 -36.71 5.59
N LYS A 106 -82.50 -36.80 6.90
CA LYS A 106 -81.55 -36.44 7.94
C LYS A 106 -80.39 -37.44 8.01
N GLU A 107 -80.63 -38.74 7.93
CA GLU A 107 -79.59 -39.78 7.88
C GLU A 107 -78.65 -39.58 6.70
N THR A 108 -79.18 -39.30 5.50
CA THR A 108 -78.35 -38.99 4.33
C THR A 108 -77.54 -37.72 4.50
N THR A 109 -78.12 -36.67 5.09
CA THR A 109 -77.42 -35.42 5.41
C THR A 109 -76.30 -35.66 6.44
N ILE A 110 -76.55 -36.47 7.48
CA ILE A 110 -75.55 -36.83 8.50
C ILE A 110 -74.37 -37.56 7.83
N LEU A 111 -74.63 -38.58 7.00
CA LEU A 111 -73.57 -39.29 6.29
C LEU A 111 -72.77 -38.38 5.36
N GLU A 112 -73.40 -37.41 4.71
CA GLU A 112 -72.69 -36.43 3.87
C GLU A 112 -71.81 -35.48 4.71
N LEU A 113 -72.32 -35.03 5.86
CA LEU A 113 -71.57 -34.20 6.81
C LEU A 113 -70.39 -34.98 7.42
N GLU A 114 -70.56 -36.27 7.73
CA GLU A 114 -69.49 -37.14 8.21
C GLU A 114 -68.38 -37.27 7.17
N ARG A 115 -68.71 -37.57 5.90
CA ARG A 115 -67.71 -37.61 4.81
C ARG A 115 -67.00 -36.27 4.64
N LYS A 116 -67.72 -35.15 4.73
CA LYS A 116 -67.11 -33.80 4.69
C LYS A 116 -66.18 -33.57 5.88
N ASN A 117 -66.55 -34.03 7.07
CA ASN A 117 -65.72 -33.92 8.27
C ASN A 117 -64.42 -34.72 8.11
N ASP A 118 -64.51 -35.97 7.66
CA ASP A 118 -63.34 -36.82 7.43
C ASP A 118 -62.40 -36.22 6.37
N HIS A 119 -62.95 -35.67 5.29
CA HIS A 119 -62.16 -34.96 4.27
C HIS A 119 -61.47 -33.71 4.82
N LEU A 120 -62.15 -32.95 5.68
CA LEU A 120 -61.57 -31.78 6.34
C LEU A 120 -60.46 -32.17 7.33
N ARG A 121 -60.63 -33.28 8.07
CA ARG A 121 -59.60 -33.82 8.96
C ARG A 121 -58.35 -34.25 8.18
N ALA A 122 -58.52 -35.00 7.09
CA ALA A 122 -57.39 -35.41 6.24
C ALA A 122 -56.64 -34.20 5.64
N LYS A 123 -57.38 -33.15 5.22
CA LYS A 123 -56.77 -31.89 4.77
C LYS A 123 -56.01 -31.17 5.89
N LEU A 124 -56.56 -31.16 7.10
CA LEU A 124 -55.91 -30.54 8.26
C LEU A 124 -54.61 -31.27 8.61
N GLU A 125 -54.63 -32.60 8.66
CA GLU A 125 -53.43 -33.41 8.90
C GLU A 125 -52.36 -33.17 7.84
N SER A 126 -52.72 -33.19 6.55
CA SER A 126 -51.79 -32.89 5.46
C SER A 126 -51.21 -31.47 5.53
N ALA A 127 -52.01 -30.48 5.95
CA ALA A 127 -51.54 -29.12 6.12
C ALA A 127 -50.58 -28.99 7.32
N GLN A 128 -50.86 -29.70 8.43
CA GLN A 128 -49.98 -29.73 9.60
C GLN A 128 -48.64 -30.41 9.30
N GLU A 129 -48.63 -31.48 8.54
CA GLU A 129 -47.40 -32.17 8.11
C GLU A 129 -46.53 -31.25 7.24
N LYS A 130 -47.12 -30.60 6.24
CA LYS A 130 -46.42 -29.60 5.40
C LYS A 130 -45.87 -28.42 6.20
N LEU A 131 -46.64 -27.95 7.20
CA LEU A 131 -46.18 -26.87 8.08
C LEU A 131 -44.96 -27.30 8.90
N LYS A 132 -44.96 -28.55 9.40
CA LYS A 132 -43.84 -29.11 10.13
C LYS A 132 -42.60 -29.25 9.24
N GLU A 133 -42.73 -29.80 8.03
CA GLU A 133 -41.63 -29.88 7.06
C GLU A 133 -41.04 -28.50 6.77
N LYS A 134 -41.88 -27.49 6.53
CA LYS A 134 -41.42 -26.11 6.29
C LYS A 134 -40.74 -25.48 7.50
N SER A 135 -41.22 -25.80 8.71
CA SER A 135 -40.58 -25.37 9.96
C SER A 135 -39.17 -25.97 10.10
N ASP A 136 -39.01 -27.26 9.80
CA ASP A 136 -37.73 -27.95 9.87
C ASP A 136 -36.75 -27.45 8.78
N GLU A 137 -37.23 -27.20 7.56
CA GLU A 137 -36.46 -26.54 6.48
C GLU A 137 -36.00 -25.13 6.88
N LEU A 138 -36.84 -24.37 7.58
CA LEU A 138 -36.50 -23.01 8.02
C LEU A 138 -35.46 -23.03 9.15
N LEU A 139 -35.56 -24.00 10.08
CA LEU A 139 -34.56 -24.21 11.12
C LEU A 139 -33.19 -24.60 10.55
N THR A 140 -33.16 -25.51 9.58
CA THR A 140 -31.92 -25.91 8.91
C THR A 140 -31.30 -24.76 8.12
N SER A 141 -32.12 -23.98 7.41
CA SER A 141 -31.67 -22.77 6.69
C SER A 141 -31.13 -21.70 7.64
N SER A 142 -31.80 -21.48 8.77
CA SER A 142 -31.36 -20.55 9.81
C SER A 142 -30.00 -20.92 10.39
N ARG A 143 -29.79 -22.21 10.67
CA ARG A 143 -28.50 -22.72 11.13
C ARG A 143 -27.40 -22.51 10.10
N LEU A 144 -27.65 -22.84 8.83
CA LEU A 144 -26.67 -22.64 7.76
C LEU A 144 -26.31 -21.16 7.58
N LEU A 145 -27.28 -20.25 7.67
CA LEU A 145 -27.04 -18.81 7.64
C LEU A 145 -26.15 -18.36 8.80
N SER A 146 -26.36 -18.87 10.01
CA SER A 146 -25.50 -18.58 11.15
C SER A 146 -24.06 -19.08 10.93
N GLU A 147 -23.88 -20.29 10.41
CA GLU A 147 -22.57 -20.86 10.09
C GLU A 147 -21.86 -20.02 9.02
N LYS A 148 -22.58 -19.62 7.96
CA LYS A 148 -22.05 -18.75 6.90
C LYS A 148 -21.71 -17.35 7.40
N SER A 149 -22.52 -16.80 8.31
CA SER A 149 -22.22 -15.52 8.96
C SER A 149 -20.94 -15.61 9.79
N GLN A 150 -20.71 -16.70 10.49
CA GLN A 150 -19.49 -16.90 11.26
C GLN A 150 -18.26 -17.09 10.36
N GLU A 151 -18.39 -17.84 9.26
CA GLU A 151 -17.35 -17.98 8.24
C GLU A 151 -16.98 -16.62 7.62
N ALA A 152 -17.98 -15.78 7.32
CA ALA A 152 -17.75 -14.43 6.80
C ALA A 152 -16.95 -13.54 7.77
N LEU A 153 -17.21 -13.64 9.09
CA LEU A 153 -16.44 -12.91 10.10
C LEU A 153 -14.98 -13.39 10.15
N LEU A 154 -14.74 -14.70 10.10
CA LEU A 154 -13.37 -15.24 10.08
C LEU A 154 -12.60 -14.81 8.82
N LEU A 155 -13.27 -14.79 7.67
CA LEU A 155 -12.67 -14.29 6.43
C LEU A 155 -12.40 -12.78 6.49
N GLN A 156 -13.28 -12.00 7.12
CA GLN A 156 -13.06 -10.58 7.35
C GLN A 156 -11.85 -10.33 8.24
N ASP A 157 -11.69 -11.08 9.33
CA ASP A 157 -10.51 -10.99 10.20
C ASP A 157 -9.23 -11.38 9.44
N SER A 158 -9.29 -12.44 8.63
CA SER A 158 -8.18 -12.87 7.78
C SER A 158 -7.78 -11.79 6.76
N LEU A 159 -8.78 -11.13 6.15
CA LEU A 159 -8.56 -10.03 5.22
C LEU A 159 -7.84 -8.85 5.90
N VAL A 160 -8.27 -8.45 7.10
CA VAL A 160 -7.63 -7.36 7.86
C VAL A 160 -6.16 -7.69 8.16
N ILE A 161 -5.85 -8.94 8.51
CA ILE A 161 -4.47 -9.39 8.74
C ILE A 161 -3.67 -9.34 7.43
N ALA A 162 -4.24 -9.79 6.31
CA ALA A 162 -3.60 -9.75 5.01
C ALA A 162 -3.31 -8.30 4.56
N GLU A 163 -4.27 -7.38 4.72
CA GLU A 163 -4.10 -5.95 4.41
C GLU A 163 -3.00 -5.31 5.25
N ARG A 164 -2.93 -5.63 6.55
CA ARG A 164 -1.84 -5.14 7.42
C ARG A 164 -0.48 -5.61 6.94
N ARG A 165 -0.34 -6.91 6.62
CA ARG A 165 0.90 -7.50 6.09
C ARG A 165 1.29 -6.86 4.76
N LEU A 166 0.31 -6.60 3.90
CA LEU A 166 0.52 -5.92 2.62
C LEU A 166 1.08 -4.51 2.82
N ALA A 167 0.47 -3.72 3.71
CA ALA A 167 0.94 -2.37 4.03
C ALA A 167 2.36 -2.36 4.64
N GLU A 168 2.68 -3.35 5.48
CA GLU A 168 4.03 -3.50 6.03
C GLU A 168 5.06 -3.82 4.95
N SER A 169 4.75 -4.76 4.04
CA SER A 169 5.59 -5.12 2.89
C SER A 169 5.86 -3.92 1.98
N GLN A 170 4.82 -3.12 1.67
CA GLN A 170 4.97 -1.88 0.87
C GLN A 170 5.96 -0.91 1.52
N ARG A 171 5.82 -0.64 2.82
CA ARG A 171 6.76 0.24 3.56
C ARG A 171 8.19 -0.29 3.53
N GLU A 172 8.39 -1.61 3.50
CA GLU A 172 9.72 -2.19 3.40
C GLU A 172 10.35 -2.03 2.02
N VAL A 173 9.56 -2.21 0.96
CA VAL A 173 10.01 -1.96 -0.42
C VAL A 173 10.40 -0.49 -0.60
N GLU A 174 9.60 0.44 -0.08
CA GLU A 174 9.91 1.88 -0.11
C GLU A 174 11.20 2.22 0.64
N ARG A 175 11.40 1.64 1.83
CA ARG A 175 12.65 1.78 2.60
C ARG A 175 13.86 1.24 1.84
N ALA A 176 13.72 0.10 1.17
CA ALA A 176 14.78 -0.47 0.33
C ALA A 176 15.09 0.43 -0.89
N ALA A 177 14.05 0.95 -1.55
CA ALA A 177 14.20 1.86 -2.68
C ALA A 177 14.87 3.19 -2.30
N LEU A 178 14.56 3.73 -1.12
CA LEU A 178 15.25 4.92 -0.59
C LEU A 178 16.74 4.63 -0.35
N ARG A 179 17.08 3.51 0.29
CA ARG A 179 18.49 3.11 0.50
C ARG A 179 19.24 2.95 -0.81
N LEU A 180 18.62 2.32 -1.80
CA LEU A 180 19.21 2.15 -3.13
C LEU A 180 19.56 3.51 -3.76
N ARG A 181 18.61 4.45 -3.77
CA ARG A 181 18.84 5.81 -4.30
C ARG A 181 20.03 6.52 -3.66
N HIS A 182 20.15 6.48 -2.33
CA HIS A 182 21.27 7.12 -1.64
C HIS A 182 22.63 6.51 -2.03
N VAL A 183 22.68 5.18 -2.23
CA VAL A 183 23.90 4.51 -2.66
C VAL A 183 24.20 4.81 -4.13
N GLU A 184 23.19 4.87 -5.00
CA GLU A 184 23.33 5.26 -6.41
C GLU A 184 23.85 6.70 -6.55
N GLU A 185 23.34 7.65 -5.76
CA GLU A 185 23.83 9.03 -5.71
C GLU A 185 25.29 9.08 -5.24
N SER A 186 25.64 8.31 -4.20
CA SER A 186 27.02 8.21 -3.71
C SER A 186 27.95 7.61 -4.78
N LEU A 187 27.50 6.59 -5.50
CA LEU A 187 28.23 5.97 -6.60
C LEU A 187 28.49 6.98 -7.73
N GLN A 188 27.46 7.76 -8.12
CA GLN A 188 27.62 8.83 -9.11
C GLN A 188 28.63 9.88 -8.66
N GLY A 189 28.62 10.28 -7.39
CA GLY A 189 29.62 11.17 -6.81
C GLY A 189 31.04 10.63 -6.94
N LEU A 190 31.26 9.36 -6.57
CA LEU A 190 32.55 8.70 -6.70
C LEU A 190 33.01 8.59 -8.17
N GLN A 191 32.10 8.31 -9.10
CA GLN A 191 32.41 8.27 -10.53
C GLN A 191 32.84 9.64 -11.07
N GLN A 192 32.21 10.72 -10.62
CA GLN A 192 32.59 12.09 -10.98
C GLN A 192 33.97 12.45 -10.41
N GLU A 193 34.22 12.13 -9.13
CA GLU A 193 35.51 12.37 -8.49
C GLU A 193 36.63 11.59 -9.19
N LEU A 194 36.39 10.32 -9.55
CA LEU A 194 37.35 9.51 -10.29
C LEU A 194 37.68 10.12 -11.67
N LYS A 195 36.67 10.63 -12.40
CA LYS A 195 36.87 11.34 -13.66
C LYS A 195 37.70 12.61 -13.48
N GLN A 196 37.40 13.39 -12.44
CA GLN A 196 38.13 14.60 -12.10
C GLN A 196 39.61 14.31 -11.82
N VAL A 197 39.89 13.30 -10.99
CA VAL A 197 41.27 12.89 -10.68
C VAL A 197 42.03 12.43 -11.94
N HIS A 198 41.37 11.74 -12.87
CA HIS A 198 41.99 11.35 -14.16
C HIS A 198 42.33 12.56 -15.04
N LEU A 199 41.45 13.56 -15.10
CA LEU A 199 41.70 14.80 -15.84
C LEU A 199 42.88 15.58 -15.24
N GLU A 200 42.93 15.70 -13.91
CA GLU A 200 44.03 16.34 -13.20
C GLU A 200 45.36 15.60 -13.41
N SER A 201 45.33 14.26 -13.35
CA SER A 201 46.48 13.40 -13.64
C SER A 201 47.05 13.68 -15.04
N SER A 202 46.16 13.72 -16.04
CA SER A 202 46.53 13.99 -17.43
C SER A 202 47.17 15.37 -17.61
N SER A 203 46.61 16.39 -16.94
CA SER A 203 47.15 17.75 -16.92
C SER A 203 48.54 17.83 -16.28
N TRP A 204 48.73 17.15 -15.14
CA TRP A 204 50.04 17.08 -14.48
C TRP A 204 51.07 16.32 -15.31
N GLN A 205 50.67 15.22 -15.95
CA GLN A 205 51.53 14.45 -16.84
C GLN A 205 52.01 15.28 -18.03
N GLU A 206 51.12 16.06 -18.64
CA GLU A 206 51.48 16.95 -19.73
C GLU A 206 52.48 18.04 -19.28
N ARG A 207 52.25 18.68 -18.13
CA ARG A 207 53.20 19.66 -17.55
C ARG A 207 54.54 19.03 -17.22
N TYR A 208 54.54 17.86 -16.58
CA TYR A 208 55.75 17.10 -16.27
C TYR A 208 56.57 16.79 -17.52
N MET A 209 55.92 16.34 -18.61
CA MET A 209 56.60 16.06 -19.87
C MET A 209 57.24 17.31 -20.49
N ARG A 210 56.55 18.47 -20.44
CA ARG A 210 57.13 19.74 -20.89
C ARG A 210 58.34 20.16 -20.06
N GLU A 211 58.27 20.07 -18.73
CA GLU A 211 59.39 20.42 -17.86
C GLU A 211 60.58 19.47 -18.06
N LYS A 212 60.32 18.17 -18.18
CA LYS A 212 61.36 17.17 -18.51
C LYS A 212 62.05 17.45 -19.85
N GLN A 213 61.29 17.90 -20.85
CA GLN A 213 61.84 18.33 -22.13
C GLN A 213 62.75 19.56 -21.98
N LYS A 214 62.33 20.58 -21.20
CA LYS A 214 63.18 21.74 -20.90
C LYS A 214 64.45 21.35 -20.16
N THR A 215 64.40 20.45 -19.19
CA THR A 215 65.59 19.92 -18.51
C THR A 215 66.54 19.23 -19.49
N SER A 216 66.00 18.49 -20.46
CA SER A 216 66.79 17.85 -21.52
C SER A 216 67.50 18.88 -22.40
N GLN A 217 66.81 19.95 -22.80
CA GLN A 217 67.39 21.05 -23.57
C GLN A 217 68.51 21.76 -22.80
N LEU A 218 68.26 22.13 -21.54
CA LEU A 218 69.27 22.74 -20.67
C LEU A 218 70.48 21.83 -20.45
N SER A 219 70.27 20.51 -20.36
CA SER A 219 71.37 19.54 -20.24
C SER A 219 72.26 19.56 -21.48
N GLU A 220 71.66 19.66 -22.67
CA GLU A 220 72.38 19.79 -23.92
C GLU A 220 73.14 21.12 -24.01
N GLU A 221 72.50 22.24 -23.66
CA GLU A 221 73.14 23.57 -23.63
C GLU A 221 74.32 23.63 -22.65
N ILE A 222 74.18 23.03 -21.46
CA ILE A 222 75.26 22.92 -20.48
C ILE A 222 76.40 22.04 -21.04
N ALA A 223 76.09 20.92 -21.69
CA ALA A 223 77.11 20.05 -22.29
C ALA A 223 77.86 20.76 -23.41
N GLN A 224 77.16 21.47 -24.30
CA GLN A 224 77.76 22.28 -25.37
C GLN A 224 78.62 23.40 -24.80
N SER A 225 78.13 24.15 -23.81
CA SER A 225 78.89 25.21 -23.11
C SER A 225 80.15 24.66 -22.44
N ARG A 226 80.07 23.47 -21.83
CA ARG A 226 81.22 22.79 -21.23
C ARG A 226 82.26 22.41 -22.28
N ILE A 227 81.85 21.87 -23.42
CA ILE A 227 82.74 21.54 -24.54
C ILE A 227 83.40 22.79 -25.10
N GLN A 228 82.65 23.88 -25.30
CA GLN A 228 83.21 25.16 -25.77
C GLN A 228 84.28 25.67 -24.81
N ARG A 229 84.02 25.72 -23.50
CA ARG A 229 85.03 26.11 -22.50
C ARG A 229 86.28 25.25 -22.54
N GLN A 230 86.12 23.93 -22.69
CA GLN A 230 87.27 23.02 -22.82
C GLN A 230 88.09 23.28 -24.09
N ARG A 231 87.47 23.74 -25.18
CA ARG A 231 88.20 24.13 -26.40
C ARG A 231 89.05 25.39 -26.19
N PHE A 232 88.61 26.34 -25.37
CA PHE A 232 89.39 27.56 -25.04
C PHE A 232 90.36 27.39 -23.86
N GLN A 233 90.22 26.34 -23.06
CA GLN A 233 91.17 25.99 -21.99
C GLN A 233 92.26 25.02 -22.43
N LYS A 234 92.27 24.56 -23.69
CA LYS A 234 93.46 23.91 -24.24
C LYS A 234 94.55 24.97 -24.38
N PRO A 235 95.68 24.88 -23.67
CA PRO A 235 96.82 25.71 -23.99
C PRO A 235 97.30 25.31 -25.40
N ASP A 236 97.37 26.28 -26.31
CA ASP A 236 98.31 26.21 -27.43
C ASP A 236 99.72 26.19 -26.83
N GLY A 237 100.14 24.99 -26.44
CA GLY A 237 101.38 24.72 -25.74
C GLY A 237 101.99 23.40 -26.21
N ALA A 238 102.01 23.19 -27.52
CA ALA A 238 102.84 22.19 -28.16
C ALA A 238 103.78 22.89 -29.13
N ARG A 239 104.83 23.52 -28.60
CA ARG A 239 106.08 23.79 -29.33
C ARG A 239 107.24 24.14 -28.39
N SER A 240 108.24 23.26 -28.38
CA SER A 240 109.66 23.45 -28.05
C SER A 240 110.29 22.03 -28.16
N GLU A 241 110.64 21.56 -29.36
CA GLU A 241 111.94 21.68 -30.07
C GLU A 241 113.07 20.75 -29.54
N ASP A 242 113.90 20.34 -30.52
CA ASP A 242 114.95 19.30 -30.61
C ASP A 242 114.47 17.84 -30.75
N ASP A 243 114.86 17.03 -31.74
CA ASP A 243 115.76 17.11 -32.89
C ASP A 243 115.54 15.77 -33.65
N THR A 244 115.21 15.70 -34.95
CA THR A 244 116.18 15.54 -36.06
C THR A 244 115.46 15.30 -37.38
N ASP A 245 116.13 15.72 -38.45
CA ASP A 245 115.77 15.73 -39.87
C ASP A 245 115.28 14.41 -40.50
N ASN A 246 114.28 14.51 -41.38
CA ASN A 246 114.47 14.22 -42.81
C ASN A 246 113.28 14.66 -43.69
N LEU A 247 113.61 15.34 -44.79
CA LEU A 247 112.73 15.80 -45.87
C LEU A 247 112.03 14.64 -46.60
N GLU A 248 110.74 14.81 -46.96
CA GLU A 248 110.35 15.09 -48.36
C GLU A 248 108.85 15.46 -48.52
N LYS A 249 108.65 16.64 -49.13
CA LYS A 249 107.62 17.06 -50.11
C LYS A 249 106.14 16.59 -49.98
N GLY A 250 105.25 17.60 -49.95
CA GLY A 250 104.15 17.65 -50.92
C GLY A 250 102.79 18.18 -50.45
N ASN A 251 102.49 19.44 -50.84
CA ASN A 251 101.19 19.98 -51.28
C ASN A 251 100.00 20.20 -50.30
N ASN A 252 99.74 21.49 -50.06
CA ASN A 252 98.53 22.28 -50.42
C ASN A 252 97.12 21.94 -49.88
N LEU A 253 96.33 23.03 -49.72
CA LEU A 253 94.86 23.15 -49.53
C LEU A 253 94.38 22.89 -48.06
N VAL A 254 93.52 23.66 -47.37
CA VAL A 254 92.36 24.52 -47.71
C VAL A 254 92.02 25.46 -46.51
N ASN A 255 91.51 26.65 -46.84
CA ASN A 255 90.63 27.55 -46.08
C ASN A 255 90.21 27.13 -44.65
N GLY A 256 90.55 27.98 -43.67
CA GLY A 256 89.85 28.09 -42.39
C GLY A 256 89.17 29.45 -42.30
N SER A 257 87.87 29.49 -42.58
CA SER A 257 86.98 30.61 -42.33
C SER A 257 87.11 31.08 -40.88
N ALA A 258 87.45 32.35 -40.68
CA ALA A 258 87.28 33.04 -39.41
C ALA A 258 85.80 32.93 -39.00
N GLN A 259 85.49 32.03 -38.08
CA GLN A 259 84.22 32.01 -37.37
C GLN A 259 84.30 33.06 -36.26
N ASP A 260 83.38 34.00 -36.31
CA ASP A 260 83.11 35.00 -35.27
C ASP A 260 83.02 34.34 -33.88
N PHE A 261 83.97 34.69 -33.00
CA PHE A 261 84.04 34.25 -31.61
C PHE A 261 83.26 35.19 -30.68
N SER A 262 81.99 35.48 -30.99
CA SER A 262 81.11 36.26 -30.11
C SER A 262 80.21 35.40 -29.20
N GLY A 263 80.42 34.09 -29.16
CA GLY A 263 79.52 33.13 -28.49
C GLY A 263 80.15 32.33 -27.35
N ILE A 264 81.17 32.83 -26.66
CA ILE A 264 81.67 32.17 -25.45
C ILE A 264 80.69 32.47 -24.32
N ALA A 265 79.85 31.50 -23.96
CA ALA A 265 78.92 31.65 -22.84
C ALA A 265 79.70 32.02 -21.57
N SER A 266 79.40 33.21 -21.04
CA SER A 266 80.15 33.80 -19.94
C SER A 266 80.12 32.88 -18.70
N PRO A 267 81.15 32.90 -17.83
CA PRO A 267 81.14 32.20 -16.53
C PRO A 267 79.79 32.27 -15.80
N GLU A 268 79.16 33.43 -15.86
CA GLU A 268 77.86 33.75 -15.29
C GLU A 268 76.70 33.04 -16.01
N GLU A 269 76.67 33.02 -17.34
CA GLU A 269 75.62 32.33 -18.12
C GLU A 269 75.63 30.81 -17.90
N PHE A 270 76.81 30.19 -17.85
CA PHE A 270 76.91 28.74 -17.57
C PHE A 270 76.42 28.39 -16.16
N ASN A 271 76.77 29.20 -15.16
CA ASN A 271 76.29 29.01 -13.80
C ASN A 271 74.77 29.25 -13.70
N ARG A 272 74.23 30.21 -14.47
CA ARG A 272 72.78 30.44 -14.58
C ARG A 272 72.07 29.21 -15.15
N LEU A 273 72.57 28.61 -16.24
CA LEU A 273 71.98 27.39 -16.84
C LEU A 273 71.97 26.21 -15.87
N ILE A 274 73.04 26.02 -15.07
CA ILE A 274 73.10 24.98 -14.05
C ILE A 274 72.03 25.18 -12.97
N LEU A 275 71.87 26.42 -12.49
CA LEU A 275 70.85 26.76 -11.49
C LEU A 275 69.44 26.55 -12.05
N GLU A 276 69.17 27.02 -13.27
CA GLU A 276 67.88 26.86 -13.95
C GLU A 276 67.53 25.38 -14.15
N LYS A 277 68.51 24.54 -14.55
CA LYS A 277 68.33 23.09 -14.65
C LYS A 277 67.95 22.47 -13.32
N ARG A 278 68.65 22.82 -12.23
CA ARG A 278 68.40 22.30 -10.88
C ARG A 278 66.98 22.66 -10.41
N ASP A 279 66.56 23.90 -10.62
CA ASP A 279 65.25 24.38 -10.19
C ASP A 279 64.12 23.64 -10.96
N ILE A 280 64.29 23.38 -12.27
CA ILE A 280 63.33 22.57 -13.05
C ILE A 280 63.35 21.08 -12.63
N GLU A 281 64.53 20.52 -12.31
CA GLU A 281 64.63 19.15 -11.78
C GLU A 281 63.89 19.00 -10.44
N GLU A 282 63.95 20.02 -9.57
CA GLU A 282 63.17 20.05 -8.33
C GLU A 282 61.65 20.08 -8.61
N VAL A 283 61.22 20.86 -9.61
CA VAL A 283 59.82 20.85 -10.07
C VAL A 283 59.42 19.46 -10.57
N CYS A 284 60.27 18.77 -11.33
CA CYS A 284 60.01 17.41 -11.81
C CYS A 284 59.87 16.39 -10.65
N LEU A 285 60.76 16.45 -9.66
CA LEU A 285 60.66 15.63 -8.45
C LEU A 285 59.39 15.91 -7.63
N SER A 286 58.87 17.15 -7.69
CA SER A 286 57.60 17.49 -7.06
C SER A 286 56.41 16.81 -7.75
N PHE A 287 56.45 16.68 -9.09
CA PHE A 287 55.45 15.94 -9.86
C PHE A 287 55.52 14.43 -9.58
N ASP A 288 56.71 13.84 -9.48
CA ASP A 288 56.86 12.42 -9.11
C ASP A 288 56.19 12.10 -7.77
N ARG A 289 56.39 12.98 -6.76
CA ARG A 289 55.70 12.88 -5.47
C ARG A 289 54.18 13.04 -5.58
N LYS A 290 53.70 13.91 -6.47
CA LYS A 290 52.26 14.08 -6.74
C LYS A 290 51.66 12.83 -7.40
N PHE A 291 52.33 12.24 -8.40
CA PHE A 291 51.87 11.01 -9.05
C PHE A 291 51.82 9.82 -8.09
N GLN A 292 52.79 9.69 -7.19
CA GLN A 292 52.75 8.67 -6.14
C GLN A 292 51.53 8.82 -5.23
N LYS A 293 51.25 10.04 -4.76
CA LYS A 293 50.06 10.32 -3.95
C LYS A 293 48.76 10.07 -4.72
N GLN A 294 48.71 10.51 -5.97
CA GLN A 294 47.53 10.36 -6.83
C GLN A 294 47.24 8.88 -7.13
N THR A 295 48.27 8.07 -7.32
CA THR A 295 48.12 6.61 -7.49
C THR A 295 47.46 5.97 -6.25
N GLN A 296 47.81 6.42 -5.04
CA GLN A 296 47.16 5.94 -3.81
C GLN A 296 45.70 6.38 -3.73
N VAL A 297 45.40 7.62 -4.12
CA VAL A 297 44.03 8.14 -4.17
C VAL A 297 43.19 7.35 -5.18
N LEU A 298 43.70 7.13 -6.39
CA LEU A 298 43.02 6.33 -7.41
C LEU A 298 42.71 4.91 -6.94
N LYS A 299 43.68 4.24 -6.29
CA LYS A 299 43.44 2.91 -5.71
C LYS A 299 42.33 2.90 -4.66
N ARG A 300 42.26 3.94 -3.82
CA ARG A 300 41.20 4.07 -2.80
C ARG A 300 39.84 4.34 -3.44
N LEU A 301 39.77 5.26 -4.40
CA LEU A 301 38.53 5.57 -5.12
C LEU A 301 38.02 4.35 -5.90
N ASP A 302 38.90 3.61 -6.58
CA ASP A 302 38.53 2.38 -7.31
C ASP A 302 38.00 1.29 -6.38
N GLN A 303 38.59 1.14 -5.19
CA GLN A 303 38.08 0.23 -4.16
C GLN A 303 36.71 0.67 -3.64
N MET A 304 36.54 1.95 -3.32
CA MET A 304 35.26 2.51 -2.87
C MET A 304 34.17 2.38 -3.95
N LEU A 305 34.54 2.51 -5.23
CA LEU A 305 33.64 2.34 -6.36
C LEU A 305 33.12 0.90 -6.42
N LYS A 306 34.03 -0.08 -6.43
CA LYS A 306 33.69 -1.52 -6.43
C LYS A 306 32.80 -1.91 -5.26
N GLU A 307 33.11 -1.41 -4.06
CA GLU A 307 32.28 -1.65 -2.88
C GLU A 307 30.88 -1.05 -3.01
N SER A 308 30.77 0.15 -3.59
CA SER A 308 29.50 0.83 -3.81
C SER A 308 28.68 0.13 -4.90
N GLU A 309 29.30 -0.32 -6.00
CA GLU A 309 28.65 -1.12 -7.04
C GLU A 309 28.10 -2.43 -6.48
N GLY A 310 28.91 -3.16 -5.69
CA GLY A 310 28.45 -4.37 -5.01
C GLY A 310 27.32 -4.12 -3.99
N LYS A 311 27.26 -2.94 -3.37
CA LYS A 311 26.12 -2.55 -2.51
C LYS A 311 24.87 -2.26 -3.34
N VAL A 312 24.99 -1.57 -4.48
CA VAL A 312 23.87 -1.33 -5.40
C VAL A 312 23.30 -2.65 -5.89
N GLU A 313 24.14 -3.58 -6.33
CA GLU A 313 23.71 -4.90 -6.81
C GLU A 313 22.93 -5.67 -5.72
N LYS A 314 23.50 -5.77 -4.52
CA LYS A 314 22.84 -6.43 -3.37
C LYS A 314 21.50 -5.79 -3.02
N LEU A 315 21.45 -4.45 -2.94
CA LEU A 315 20.22 -3.74 -2.60
C LEU A 315 19.17 -3.85 -3.71
N THR A 316 19.59 -3.89 -4.97
CA THR A 316 18.71 -4.12 -6.12
C THR A 316 18.10 -5.51 -6.04
N GLN A 317 18.90 -6.53 -5.74
CA GLN A 317 18.42 -7.90 -5.55
C GLN A 317 17.43 -7.99 -4.39
N VAL A 318 17.77 -7.43 -3.21
CA VAL A 318 16.88 -7.41 -2.05
C VAL A 318 15.56 -6.70 -2.36
N LYS A 319 15.59 -5.57 -3.10
CA LYS A 319 14.37 -4.88 -3.54
C LYS A 319 13.53 -5.78 -4.44
N LEU A 320 14.16 -6.49 -5.38
CA LEU A 320 13.47 -7.35 -6.34
C LEU A 320 12.86 -8.59 -5.67
N GLU A 321 13.58 -9.20 -4.72
CA GLU A 321 13.06 -10.31 -3.88
C GLU A 321 11.86 -9.86 -3.05
N LYS A 322 11.94 -8.69 -2.40
CA LYS A 322 10.81 -8.13 -1.65
C LYS A 322 9.62 -7.78 -2.54
N GLN A 323 9.87 -7.27 -3.74
CA GLN A 323 8.82 -6.98 -4.72
C GLN A 323 8.17 -8.27 -5.25
N LYS A 324 8.93 -9.34 -5.43
CA LYS A 324 8.41 -10.65 -5.84
C LYS A 324 7.53 -11.25 -4.73
N SER A 325 8.00 -11.23 -3.48
CA SER A 325 7.22 -11.64 -2.31
C SER A 325 5.96 -10.79 -2.08
N TYR A 326 5.86 -9.62 -2.69
CA TYR A 326 4.66 -8.77 -2.65
C TYR A 326 3.64 -9.16 -3.74
N GLN A 327 4.10 -9.72 -4.86
CA GLN A 327 3.23 -10.14 -5.97
C GLN A 327 2.66 -11.55 -5.78
N GLU A 328 3.40 -12.41 -5.09
CA GLU A 328 2.99 -13.75 -4.65
C GLU A 328 2.07 -13.68 -3.42
#